data_AF-A0A8R7Q6T8-F1
#
_entry.id   AF-A0A8R7Q6T8-F1
#
_cell.length_a   1.000
_cell.length_b   1.000
_cell.length_c   1.000
_cell.angle_alpha   90.00
_cell.angle_beta   90.00
_cell.angle_gamma   90.00
#
_symmetry.space_group_name_H-M   'P 1'
#
loop_
_entity.id
_entity.type
_entity.pdbx_description
1 polymer ?
#
loop_
_entity_poly.entity_id
_entity_poly.type
_entity_poly.pdbx_seq_one_letter_code
_entity_poly.pdbx_strand_id
1 'polypeptide(L)'
;MYATKPLSLFMSHPEAASRPPPDGRNSGYLVVKGNDDGDDDETCCWGQCGGTRVRDLPFPQDRVLTLRYTEHHGQSSTTYTDSVVFVPVPDQPVASNRYYAVVASGKRKGLVRTCSREEDMTPCCFCRCINDVKPQPFDPADVYQQIEIVQRRRGRFTAKAVAADGYPNYLYRKKYWRVYASKPTKNRLDLGDALGLNVAHRSRQLADASLLDVSPAATAVSTAVGKWYCPFYLIKEDGVSPSEQMDRAAFYEGALEQHWEPVHDTHGGSKLYSRKVLIGGSLEATQEVSSGAPRHGDGYVWFRAAAGQSVGVCASVWERMRWEEYRGGWVDEEEEAEKVAGRSVLVERFVVKRMDRTVVVAFDFVHLNKVRGKQA
;
A
#
# COMPACT_ATOMS: atom_id res chain seq x y z
N MET A 1 2.99 -2.20 3.82
CA MET A 1 1.56 -2.63 3.86
C MET A 1 0.83 -1.78 4.89
N TYR A 2 -0.48 -1.56 4.73
CA TYR A 2 -1.21 -0.66 5.61
C TYR A 2 -2.42 -1.32 6.28
N ALA A 3 -2.55 -1.13 7.59
CA ALA A 3 -3.77 -1.42 8.32
C ALA A 3 -4.71 -0.20 8.28
N THR A 4 -6.01 -0.37 8.47
CA THR A 4 -6.97 0.74 8.52
C THR A 4 -7.27 1.15 9.96
N LYS A 5 -7.49 2.46 10.16
CA LYS A 5 -7.97 3.05 11.40
C LYS A 5 -9.01 4.12 11.09
N PRO A 6 -10.11 4.19 11.83
CA PRO A 6 -11.13 5.21 11.60
C PRO A 6 -10.59 6.60 11.97
N LEU A 7 -10.98 7.63 11.22
CA LEU A 7 -10.61 9.02 11.48
C LEU A 7 -11.05 9.47 12.89
N SER A 8 -12.24 9.05 13.31
CA SER A 8 -12.82 9.35 14.62
C SER A 8 -11.94 8.91 15.80
N LEU A 9 -11.15 7.84 15.64
CA LEU A 9 -10.18 7.39 16.65
C LEU A 9 -9.07 8.42 16.86
N PHE A 10 -8.54 9.01 15.80
CA PHE A 10 -7.49 10.04 15.92
C PHE A 10 -8.04 11.38 16.40
N MET A 11 -9.31 11.68 16.10
CA MET A 11 -9.98 12.90 16.58
C MET A 11 -10.30 12.83 18.09
N SER A 12 -10.69 11.66 18.58
CA SER A 12 -10.99 11.44 20.01
C SER A 12 -9.74 11.21 20.86
N HIS A 13 -8.72 10.55 20.31
CA HIS A 13 -7.50 10.15 21.00
C HIS A 13 -6.26 10.58 20.19
N PRO A 14 -5.88 11.88 20.22
CA PRO A 14 -4.77 12.40 19.43
C PRO A 14 -3.44 11.67 19.67
N GLU A 15 -3.21 11.15 20.88
CA GLU A 15 -2.04 10.36 21.24
C GLU A 15 -1.91 9.05 20.44
N ALA A 16 -3.02 8.51 19.93
CA ALA A 16 -3.00 7.35 19.06
C ALA A 16 -2.32 7.66 17.72
N ALA A 17 -2.38 8.91 17.25
CA ALA A 17 -1.71 9.33 16.01
C ALA A 17 -0.19 9.38 16.15
N SER A 18 0.34 9.56 17.36
CA SER A 18 1.79 9.61 17.63
C SER A 18 2.41 8.22 17.79
N ARG A 19 1.60 7.18 17.98
CA ARG A 19 2.11 5.81 18.11
C ARG A 19 2.51 5.27 16.73
N PRO A 20 3.70 4.68 16.59
CA PRO A 20 4.05 4.00 15.35
C PRO A 20 3.13 2.79 15.13
N PRO A 21 2.93 2.35 13.87
CA PRO A 21 2.21 1.12 13.60
C PRO A 21 2.86 -0.08 14.34
N PRO A 22 2.07 -0.97 14.95
CA PRO A 22 2.59 -2.14 15.66
C PRO A 22 3.14 -3.21 14.71
N ASP A 23 2.84 -3.10 13.42
CA ASP A 23 3.06 -4.13 12.40
C ASP A 23 4.47 -4.08 11.78
N GLY A 24 5.54 -4.08 12.60
CA GLY A 24 6.92 -4.19 12.10
C GLY A 24 7.36 -3.11 11.10
N ARG A 25 8.50 -3.32 10.43
CA ARG A 25 9.03 -2.40 9.39
C ARG A 25 8.17 -2.40 8.13
N ASN A 26 8.25 -1.35 7.32
CA ASN A 26 7.48 -1.11 6.11
C ASN A 26 5.96 -1.18 6.30
N SER A 27 5.47 -0.71 7.46
CA SER A 27 4.05 -0.73 7.81
C SER A 27 3.47 0.67 8.04
N GLY A 28 2.16 0.83 7.89
CA GLY A 28 1.51 2.12 8.01
C GLY A 28 0.04 2.00 8.37
N TYR A 29 -0.59 3.14 8.64
CA TYR A 29 -2.04 3.23 8.80
C TYR A 29 -2.65 4.01 7.65
N LEU A 30 -3.76 3.51 7.09
CA LEU A 30 -4.70 4.30 6.29
C LEU A 30 -5.81 4.79 7.21
N VAL A 31 -6.06 6.08 7.17
CA VAL A 31 -7.15 6.72 7.91
C VAL A 31 -8.41 6.67 7.05
N VAL A 32 -9.50 6.13 7.60
CA VAL A 32 -10.77 5.98 6.89
C VAL A 32 -11.83 6.86 7.54
N LYS A 33 -12.51 7.70 6.76
CA LYS A 33 -13.66 8.48 7.24
C LYS A 33 -14.94 7.64 7.12
N GLY A 34 -15.69 7.50 8.21
CA GLY A 34 -16.97 6.79 8.19
C GLY A 34 -18.04 7.56 7.41
N ASN A 35 -19.08 6.86 6.95
CA ASN A 35 -20.22 7.51 6.29
C ASN A 35 -21.13 8.29 7.27
N ASP A 36 -21.03 8.00 8.57
CA ASP A 36 -21.82 8.64 9.63
C ASP A 36 -21.12 9.88 10.22
N ASP A 37 -19.90 10.17 9.76
CA ASP A 37 -19.15 11.36 10.16
C ASP A 37 -19.71 12.59 9.42
N GLY A 38 -20.84 13.11 9.94
CA GLY A 38 -21.56 14.32 9.54
C GLY A 38 -21.02 15.03 8.30
N ASP A 39 -21.73 14.90 7.18
CA ASP A 39 -21.44 15.70 5.99
C ASP A 39 -21.84 17.15 6.28
N ASP A 40 -20.89 17.95 6.77
CA ASP A 40 -20.99 19.41 6.77
C ASP A 40 -20.96 19.88 5.30
N ASP A 41 -22.09 19.76 4.60
CA ASP A 41 -22.33 20.27 3.26
C ASP A 41 -22.30 21.81 3.31
N GLU A 42 -21.09 22.37 3.37
CA GLU A 42 -20.89 23.82 3.30
C GLU A 42 -21.19 24.31 1.87
N THR A 43 -22.28 25.05 1.74
CA THR A 43 -22.59 25.81 0.53
C THR A 43 -21.55 26.93 0.38
N CYS A 44 -20.76 26.90 -0.69
CA CYS A 44 -19.81 27.98 -1.00
C CYS A 44 -20.53 29.12 -1.74
N CYS A 45 -20.07 30.37 -1.54
CA CYS A 45 -20.65 31.60 -2.12
C CYS A 45 -20.68 31.69 -3.66
N TRP A 46 -20.35 30.61 -4.40
CA TRP A 46 -20.29 30.56 -5.86
C TRP A 46 -20.77 29.20 -6.44
N GLY A 47 -21.65 28.48 -5.72
CA GLY A 47 -22.24 27.21 -6.17
C GLY A 47 -21.93 25.99 -5.27
N GLN A 48 -22.41 24.80 -5.67
CA GLN A 48 -22.15 23.53 -4.99
C GLN A 48 -20.64 23.24 -4.99
N CYS A 49 -19.98 23.41 -3.85
CA CYS A 49 -18.64 22.90 -3.63
C CYS A 49 -18.71 21.37 -3.72
N GLY A 50 -18.16 20.76 -4.78
CA GLY A 50 -18.28 19.33 -5.10
C GLY A 50 -17.57 18.36 -4.13
N GLY A 51 -17.51 18.68 -2.84
CA GLY A 51 -16.90 17.87 -1.79
C GLY A 51 -16.91 18.54 -0.42
N THR A 52 -16.92 17.74 0.64
CA THR A 52 -16.94 18.19 2.04
C THR A 52 -15.61 18.82 2.41
N ARG A 53 -15.62 19.98 3.06
CA ARG A 53 -14.39 20.68 3.42
C ARG A 53 -13.64 19.95 4.54
N VAL A 54 -12.37 19.58 4.29
CA VAL A 54 -11.52 18.97 5.31
C VAL A 54 -10.93 20.07 6.18
N ARG A 55 -11.18 20.00 7.50
CA ARG A 55 -10.79 21.03 8.46
C ARG A 55 -9.55 20.67 9.26
N ASP A 56 -9.31 19.40 9.50
CA ASP A 56 -8.33 18.94 10.47
C ASP A 56 -7.53 17.74 9.90
N LEU A 57 -6.32 17.53 10.45
CA LEU A 57 -5.49 16.35 10.20
C LEU A 57 -5.85 15.23 11.19
N PRO A 58 -5.56 13.96 10.85
CA PRO A 58 -4.97 13.47 9.60
C PRO A 58 -5.97 13.45 8.43
N PHE A 59 -5.45 13.45 7.20
CA PHE A 59 -6.29 13.33 6.01
C PHE A 59 -6.81 11.91 5.80
N PRO A 60 -8.08 11.74 5.36
CA PRO A 60 -8.62 10.42 5.01
C PRO A 60 -8.08 9.90 3.68
N GLN A 61 -7.88 8.59 3.58
CA GLN A 61 -7.35 7.87 2.41
C GLN A 61 -8.43 7.18 1.57
N ASP A 62 -9.66 7.09 2.08
CA ASP A 62 -10.84 6.56 1.37
C ASP A 62 -11.48 7.57 0.40
N ARG A 63 -10.86 8.74 0.21
CA ARG A 63 -11.39 9.84 -0.61
C ARG A 63 -10.31 10.51 -1.44
N VAL A 64 -10.70 11.04 -2.61
CA VAL A 64 -9.84 11.94 -3.36
C VAL A 64 -9.94 13.32 -2.72
N LEU A 65 -8.78 13.91 -2.43
CA LEU A 65 -8.68 15.23 -1.84
C LEU A 65 -8.31 16.25 -2.91
N THR A 66 -9.11 17.30 -3.03
CA THR A 66 -8.85 18.42 -3.94
C THR A 66 -8.32 19.60 -3.17
N LEU A 67 -7.05 19.92 -3.39
CA LEU A 67 -6.42 21.14 -2.90
C LEU A 67 -6.93 22.31 -3.73
N ARG A 68 -7.21 23.43 -3.08
CA ARG A 68 -7.65 24.67 -3.74
C ARG A 68 -6.95 25.87 -3.14
N TYR A 69 -6.37 26.68 -4.02
CA TYR A 69 -5.78 27.97 -3.68
C TYR A 69 -6.21 29.02 -4.70
N THR A 70 -6.65 30.18 -4.24
CA THR A 70 -7.10 31.26 -5.11
C THR A 70 -6.20 32.48 -4.88
N GLU A 71 -5.57 32.95 -5.94
CA GLU A 71 -4.82 34.20 -5.95
C GLU A 71 -5.73 35.31 -6.48
N HIS A 72 -5.68 36.47 -5.83
CA HIS A 72 -6.44 37.65 -6.23
C HIS A 72 -5.47 38.66 -6.84
N HIS A 73 -5.73 39.09 -8.07
CA HIS A 73 -4.94 40.04 -8.83
C HIS A 73 -5.82 41.25 -9.16
N GLY A 74 -6.05 42.11 -8.16
CA GLY A 74 -6.95 43.24 -8.28
C GLY A 74 -8.39 42.79 -8.53
N GLN A 75 -8.89 42.98 -9.77
CA GLN A 75 -10.25 42.58 -10.16
C GLN A 75 -10.35 41.14 -10.68
N SER A 76 -9.23 40.51 -11.05
CA SER A 76 -9.21 39.11 -11.49
C SER A 76 -8.80 38.17 -10.36
N SER A 77 -9.21 36.91 -10.45
CA SER A 77 -8.72 35.88 -9.54
C SER A 77 -8.41 34.60 -10.31
N THR A 78 -7.34 33.92 -9.92
CA THR A 78 -6.92 32.65 -10.51
C THR A 78 -7.00 31.58 -9.43
N THR A 79 -7.78 30.54 -9.70
CA THR A 79 -7.92 29.41 -8.78
C THR A 79 -7.13 28.22 -9.31
N TYR A 80 -6.18 27.76 -8.50
CA TYR A 80 -5.38 26.58 -8.72
C TYR A 80 -5.99 25.41 -7.95
N THR A 81 -6.09 24.26 -8.61
CA THR A 81 -6.58 23.02 -8.02
C THR A 81 -5.64 21.85 -8.32
N ASP A 82 -5.57 20.90 -7.39
CA ASP A 82 -4.91 19.61 -7.60
C ASP A 82 -5.69 18.52 -6.86
N SER A 83 -6.09 17.48 -7.58
CA SER A 83 -6.83 16.35 -7.01
C SER A 83 -5.86 15.20 -6.77
N VAL A 84 -5.70 14.80 -5.51
CA VAL A 84 -4.72 13.80 -5.09
C VAL A 84 -5.28 12.82 -4.07
N VAL A 85 -4.65 11.66 -3.99
CA VAL A 85 -4.77 10.74 -2.85
C VAL A 85 -3.49 10.88 -2.04
N PHE A 86 -3.59 11.35 -0.81
CA PHE A 86 -2.46 11.44 0.11
C PHE A 86 -2.25 10.10 0.79
N VAL A 87 -1.21 9.37 0.39
CA VAL A 87 -0.86 8.08 1.02
C VAL A 87 0.19 8.33 2.10
N PRO A 88 -0.06 7.96 3.37
CA PRO A 88 0.92 8.13 4.44
C PRO A 88 2.24 7.42 4.13
N VAL A 89 3.36 8.04 4.47
CA VAL A 89 4.67 7.38 4.35
C VAL A 89 4.73 6.24 5.39
N PRO A 90 5.17 5.02 5.01
CA PRO A 90 5.28 3.90 5.95
C PRO A 90 6.34 4.17 7.01
N ASP A 91 6.29 3.41 8.11
CA ASP A 91 7.17 3.50 9.28
C ASP A 91 7.17 4.85 9.97
N GLN A 92 6.15 5.67 9.72
CA GLN A 92 5.94 6.95 10.38
C GLN A 92 4.62 6.91 11.16
N PRO A 93 4.57 7.56 12.34
CA PRO A 93 3.31 7.79 13.03
C PRO A 93 2.41 8.69 12.17
N VAL A 94 1.09 8.52 12.28
CA VAL A 94 0.10 9.31 11.53
C VAL A 94 0.25 10.82 11.83
N ALA A 95 0.64 11.17 13.06
CA ALA A 95 0.92 12.53 13.50
C ALA A 95 2.11 13.20 12.78
N SER A 96 2.98 12.44 12.10
CA SER A 96 4.05 13.01 11.26
C SER A 96 3.50 13.82 10.09
N ASN A 97 2.26 13.55 9.66
CA ASN A 97 1.61 14.16 8.50
C ASN A 97 2.48 14.11 7.24
N ARG A 98 3.29 13.05 7.09
CA ARG A 98 4.11 12.79 5.91
C ARG A 98 3.34 11.92 4.92
N TYR A 99 3.29 12.37 3.67
CA TYR A 99 2.53 11.70 2.62
C TYR A 99 3.28 11.69 1.29
N TYR A 100 2.99 10.67 0.50
CA TYR A 100 3.12 10.72 -0.96
C TYR A 100 1.83 11.32 -1.54
N ALA A 101 1.95 12.39 -2.32
CA ALA A 101 0.81 13.03 -2.97
C ALA A 101 0.61 12.45 -4.37
N VAL A 102 -0.29 11.47 -4.49
CA VAL A 102 -0.54 10.74 -5.74
C VAL A 102 -1.62 11.46 -6.55
N VAL A 103 -1.31 11.86 -7.77
CA VAL A 103 -2.24 12.57 -8.66
C VAL A 103 -3.42 11.67 -9.03
N ALA A 104 -4.63 12.13 -8.76
CA ALA A 104 -5.86 11.34 -8.92
C ALA A 104 -6.63 11.60 -10.23
N SER A 105 -6.30 12.67 -10.96
CA SER A 105 -6.99 13.09 -12.18
C SER A 105 -6.05 13.67 -13.24
N GLY A 106 -6.53 13.76 -14.48
CA GLY A 106 -5.81 14.34 -15.61
C GLY A 106 -4.69 13.45 -16.16
N LYS A 107 -3.84 14.04 -17.02
CA LYS A 107 -2.82 13.31 -17.81
C LYS A 107 -1.67 12.72 -16.98
N ARG A 108 -1.48 13.17 -15.74
CA ARG A 108 -0.40 12.72 -14.82
C ARG A 108 -0.94 11.81 -13.72
N LYS A 109 -2.16 11.31 -13.88
CA LYS A 109 -2.79 10.42 -12.91
C LYS A 109 -1.95 9.17 -12.63
N GLY A 110 -1.95 8.76 -11.37
CA GLY A 110 -1.17 7.63 -10.87
C GLY A 110 0.31 7.94 -10.63
N LEU A 111 0.77 9.15 -10.95
CA LEU A 111 2.13 9.61 -10.63
C LEU A 111 2.15 10.38 -9.31
N VAL A 112 3.32 10.47 -8.68
CA VAL A 112 3.53 11.13 -7.38
C VAL A 112 4.10 12.53 -7.61
N ARG A 113 3.63 13.52 -6.85
CA ARG A 113 4.21 14.87 -6.85
C ARG A 113 5.61 14.82 -6.25
N THR A 114 6.58 15.33 -6.99
CA THR A 114 7.98 15.44 -6.56
C THR A 114 8.31 16.89 -6.24
N CYS A 115 9.08 17.12 -5.18
CA CYS A 115 9.63 18.43 -4.84
C CYS A 115 10.75 18.79 -5.83
N SER A 116 10.80 20.06 -6.23
CA SER A 116 11.92 20.61 -6.98
C SER A 116 13.16 20.77 -6.11
N ARG A 117 14.33 20.84 -6.72
CA ARG A 117 15.62 21.11 -6.08
C ARG A 117 16.15 22.48 -6.51
N GLU A 118 17.28 22.88 -5.94
CA GLU A 118 17.96 24.11 -6.36
C GLU A 118 18.38 24.07 -7.85
N GLU A 119 18.75 22.90 -8.35
CA GLU A 119 19.06 22.66 -9.77
C GLU A 119 17.89 22.94 -10.72
N ASP A 120 16.64 22.86 -10.23
CA ASP A 120 15.43 23.13 -11.02
C ASP A 120 15.05 24.63 -11.02
N MET A 121 15.87 25.52 -10.43
CA MET A 121 15.58 26.95 -10.41
C MET A 121 16.15 27.68 -11.62
N THR A 122 15.33 28.50 -12.28
CA THR A 122 15.79 29.41 -13.34
C THR A 122 16.04 30.81 -12.76
N PRO A 123 17.17 31.46 -13.10
CA PRO A 123 17.37 32.87 -12.77
C PRO A 123 16.33 33.74 -13.50
N CYS A 124 15.63 34.61 -12.76
CA CYS A 124 14.61 35.51 -13.31
C CYS A 124 14.70 36.88 -12.62
N CYS A 125 15.09 37.93 -13.37
CA CYS A 125 15.06 39.35 -13.00
C CYS A 125 15.12 39.66 -11.48
N PHE A 126 16.34 39.67 -10.92
CA PHE A 126 16.67 39.88 -9.49
C PHE A 126 16.18 38.82 -8.47
N CYS A 127 15.57 37.72 -8.91
CA CYS A 127 15.22 36.58 -8.06
C CYS A 127 15.47 35.21 -8.73
N ARG A 128 15.31 34.12 -7.96
CA ARG A 128 15.33 32.74 -8.48
C ARG A 128 13.90 32.23 -8.56
N CYS A 129 13.47 31.78 -9.73
CA CYS A 129 12.16 31.19 -9.95
C CYS A 129 12.27 29.67 -9.89
N ILE A 130 11.48 29.04 -9.02
CA ILE A 130 11.40 27.59 -8.89
C ILE A 130 10.57 27.05 -10.05
N ASN A 131 11.16 26.21 -10.90
CA ASN A 131 10.39 25.43 -11.86
C ASN A 131 9.89 24.17 -11.18
N ASP A 132 8.58 23.98 -11.17
CA ASP A 132 7.99 22.80 -10.56
C ASP A 132 8.32 21.55 -11.37
N VAL A 133 8.93 20.56 -10.71
CA VAL A 133 9.13 19.23 -11.30
C VAL A 133 7.76 18.60 -11.58
N LYS A 134 7.64 18.01 -12.78
CA LYS A 134 6.41 17.30 -13.16
C LYS A 134 6.29 16.01 -12.33
N PRO A 135 5.07 15.55 -11.97
CA PRO A 135 4.88 14.32 -11.19
C PRO A 135 5.61 13.12 -11.79
N GLN A 136 6.27 12.29 -10.99
CA GLN A 136 7.07 11.15 -11.46
C GLN A 136 6.46 9.82 -11.02
N PRO A 137 6.84 8.68 -11.63
CA PRO A 137 6.50 7.37 -11.10
C PRO A 137 6.95 7.24 -9.64
N PHE A 138 6.18 6.50 -8.84
CA PHE A 138 6.56 6.25 -7.45
C PHE A 138 7.95 5.61 -7.37
N ASP A 139 8.79 6.19 -6.54
CA ASP A 139 10.10 5.66 -6.18
C ASP A 139 10.22 5.65 -4.65
N PRO A 140 10.32 4.48 -4.00
CA PRO A 140 10.44 4.40 -2.55
C PRO A 140 11.74 5.01 -2.01
N ALA A 141 12.80 5.11 -2.83
CA ALA A 141 14.08 5.70 -2.43
C ALA A 141 14.11 7.23 -2.59
N ASP A 142 13.17 7.81 -3.33
CA ASP A 142 13.13 9.24 -3.60
C ASP A 142 12.44 10.02 -2.47
N VAL A 143 13.26 10.56 -1.56
CA VAL A 143 12.79 11.43 -0.46
C VAL A 143 12.10 12.71 -0.96
N TYR A 144 12.34 13.17 -2.19
CA TYR A 144 11.70 14.35 -2.73
C TYR A 144 10.23 14.12 -3.11
N GLN A 145 9.78 12.86 -3.20
CA GLN A 145 8.36 12.51 -3.35
C GLN A 145 7.57 12.59 -2.03
N GLN A 146 8.26 12.76 -0.90
CA GLN A 146 7.64 12.86 0.42
C GLN A 146 7.44 14.33 0.83
N ILE A 147 6.23 14.66 1.25
CA ILE A 147 5.90 15.97 1.78
C ILE A 147 5.25 15.88 3.16
N GLU A 148 5.54 16.85 4.01
CA GLU A 148 4.89 17.06 5.30
C GLU A 148 3.77 18.09 5.14
N ILE A 149 2.54 17.72 5.49
CA ILE A 149 1.42 18.65 5.53
C ILE A 149 1.36 19.33 6.89
N VAL A 150 1.39 20.66 6.88
CA VAL A 150 1.35 21.50 8.08
C VAL A 150 0.02 22.25 8.13
N GLN A 151 -0.80 21.93 9.12
CA GLN A 151 -2.00 22.70 9.44
C GLN A 151 -1.59 24.01 10.12
N ARG A 152 -1.87 25.14 9.46
CA ARG A 152 -1.56 26.48 10.01
C ARG A 152 -2.69 27.04 10.86
N ARG A 153 -3.92 26.77 10.44
CA ARG A 153 -5.17 27.07 11.14
C ARG A 153 -6.19 26.01 10.74
N ARG A 154 -7.28 25.87 11.50
CA ARG A 154 -8.39 24.99 11.13
C ARG A 154 -8.84 25.24 9.69
N GLY A 155 -8.78 24.19 8.86
CA GLY A 155 -9.12 24.18 7.44
C GLY A 155 -8.22 25.00 6.53
N ARG A 156 -6.97 25.28 6.94
CA ARG A 156 -5.95 25.99 6.17
C ARG A 156 -4.58 25.35 6.36
N PHE A 157 -4.01 24.88 5.26
CA PHE A 157 -2.81 24.07 5.25
C PHE A 157 -1.68 24.71 4.45
N THR A 158 -0.48 24.17 4.62
CA THR A 158 0.69 24.39 3.78
C THR A 158 1.49 23.08 3.74
N ALA A 159 2.42 22.91 2.80
CA ALA A 159 3.29 21.74 2.78
C ALA A 159 4.76 22.15 2.88
N LYS A 160 5.58 21.25 3.42
CA LYS A 160 7.04 21.31 3.40
C LYS A 160 7.57 20.06 2.71
N ALA A 161 8.73 20.16 2.06
CA ALA A 161 9.44 18.98 1.62
C ALA A 161 10.02 18.27 2.84
N VAL A 162 10.09 16.94 2.80
CA VAL A 162 10.84 16.17 3.81
C VAL A 162 12.35 16.28 3.54
N ALA A 163 12.75 16.35 2.26
CA ALA A 163 14.11 16.68 1.85
C ALA A 163 14.49 18.11 2.26
N ALA A 164 15.67 18.29 2.85
CA ALA A 164 16.10 19.57 3.43
C ALA A 164 16.25 20.69 2.38
N ASP A 165 16.62 20.33 1.16
CA ASP A 165 16.80 21.20 -0.01
C ASP A 165 15.62 21.12 -0.99
N GLY A 166 14.54 20.43 -0.61
CA GLY A 166 13.36 20.24 -1.44
C GLY A 166 12.37 21.40 -1.39
N TYR A 167 11.80 21.73 -2.54
CA TYR A 167 10.76 22.74 -2.70
C TYR A 167 9.48 22.09 -3.21
N PRO A 168 8.39 22.02 -2.42
CA PRO A 168 7.14 21.48 -2.88
C PRO A 168 6.59 22.26 -4.09
N ASN A 169 5.81 21.57 -4.93
CA ASN A 169 5.10 22.15 -6.07
C ASN A 169 4.35 23.45 -5.67
N TYR A 170 4.19 24.38 -6.61
CA TYR A 170 3.67 25.73 -6.40
C TYR A 170 2.45 25.77 -5.49
N LEU A 171 1.45 24.94 -5.78
CA LEU A 171 0.22 24.90 -4.99
C LEU A 171 0.47 24.51 -3.52
N TYR A 172 1.38 23.56 -3.29
CA TYR A 172 1.68 22.97 -1.99
C TYR A 172 2.49 23.90 -1.10
N ARG A 173 3.46 24.64 -1.66
CA ARG A 173 4.29 25.60 -0.91
C ARG A 173 3.56 26.89 -0.54
N LYS A 174 2.42 27.18 -1.17
CA LYS A 174 1.59 28.34 -0.79
C LYS A 174 1.02 28.16 0.62
N LYS A 175 0.79 29.28 1.28
CA LYS A 175 0.18 29.31 2.61
C LYS A 175 -1.34 29.34 2.47
N TYR A 176 -2.02 28.61 3.34
CA TYR A 176 -3.47 28.66 3.54
C TYR A 176 -4.31 28.09 2.39
N TRP A 177 -3.78 27.14 1.64
CA TRP A 177 -4.64 26.36 0.74
C TRP A 177 -5.65 25.53 1.53
N ARG A 178 -6.77 25.23 0.89
CA ARG A 178 -7.92 24.51 1.46
C ARG A 178 -8.02 23.14 0.81
N VAL A 179 -8.65 22.20 1.51
CA VAL A 179 -8.86 20.83 1.03
C VAL A 179 -10.34 20.52 1.05
N TYR A 180 -10.80 19.86 -0.01
CA TYR A 180 -12.15 19.34 -0.14
C TYR A 180 -12.06 17.84 -0.44
N ALA A 181 -12.74 17.03 0.34
CA ALA A 181 -12.81 15.60 0.14
C ALA A 181 -13.99 15.28 -0.80
N SER A 182 -13.74 14.44 -1.80
CA SER A 182 -14.81 13.92 -2.65
C SER A 182 -15.82 13.11 -1.83
N LYS A 183 -16.98 12.85 -2.42
CA LYS A 183 -17.85 11.77 -1.93
C LYS A 183 -17.12 10.42 -2.06
N PRO A 184 -17.46 9.43 -1.21
CA PRO A 184 -16.92 8.08 -1.34
C PRO A 184 -17.17 7.57 -2.76
N THR A 185 -16.09 7.20 -3.46
CA THR A 185 -16.21 6.67 -4.81
C THR A 185 -16.28 5.15 -4.72
N LYS A 186 -17.46 4.58 -4.98
CA LYS A 186 -17.65 3.13 -4.98
C LYS A 186 -16.60 2.47 -5.88
N ASN A 187 -16.03 1.37 -5.40
CA ASN A 187 -15.08 0.47 -6.07
C ASN A 187 -13.60 0.91 -6.13
N ARG A 188 -13.25 2.20 -6.10
CA ARG A 188 -11.83 2.64 -6.23
C ARG A 188 -11.12 2.92 -4.91
N LEU A 189 -11.87 3.37 -3.90
CA LEU A 189 -11.37 3.81 -2.59
C LEU A 189 -12.20 3.21 -1.43
N ASP A 190 -12.90 2.11 -1.69
CA ASP A 190 -13.73 1.41 -0.70
C ASP A 190 -12.85 0.61 0.27
N LEU A 191 -12.29 1.30 1.27
CA LEU A 191 -11.43 0.72 2.28
C LEU A 191 -12.27 0.17 3.43
N GLY A 192 -12.31 -1.16 3.54
CA GLY A 192 -12.93 -1.84 4.67
C GLY A 192 -11.98 -1.98 5.87
N ASP A 193 -12.44 -2.74 6.85
CA ASP A 193 -11.62 -3.05 8.02
C ASP A 193 -10.45 -3.97 7.65
N ALA A 194 -9.25 -3.55 8.03
CA ALA A 194 -7.99 -4.25 7.84
C ALA A 194 -7.13 -4.01 9.08
N LEU A 195 -7.27 -4.86 10.10
CA LEU A 195 -6.66 -4.64 11.42
C LEU A 195 -5.18 -5.04 11.49
N GLY A 196 -4.60 -5.49 10.38
CA GLY A 196 -3.26 -6.03 10.31
C GLY A 196 -3.21 -7.51 10.64
N LEU A 197 -2.10 -7.97 11.24
CA LEU A 197 -1.94 -9.37 11.63
C LEU A 197 -2.70 -9.68 12.93
N ASN A 198 -3.57 -10.70 12.91
CA ASN A 198 -4.17 -11.24 14.12
C ASN A 198 -3.32 -12.38 14.67
N VAL A 199 -2.35 -12.04 15.53
CA VAL A 199 -1.40 -13.01 16.11
C VAL A 199 -2.12 -14.12 16.88
N ALA A 200 -3.13 -13.78 17.68
CA ALA A 200 -3.87 -14.77 18.46
C ALA A 200 -4.61 -15.77 17.55
N HIS A 201 -5.19 -15.29 16.45
CA HIS A 201 -5.84 -16.14 15.47
C HIS A 201 -4.82 -17.01 14.71
N ARG A 202 -3.71 -16.43 14.23
CA ARG A 202 -2.59 -17.16 13.59
C ARG A 202 -2.09 -18.31 14.48
N SER A 203 -1.87 -18.04 15.77
CA SER A 203 -1.42 -19.07 16.73
C SER A 203 -2.48 -20.12 17.02
N ARG A 204 -3.75 -19.72 17.16
CA ARG A 204 -4.83 -20.66 17.43
C ARG A 204 -5.06 -21.61 16.26
N GLN A 205 -4.99 -21.14 15.02
CA GLN A 205 -5.17 -22.01 13.85
C GLN A 205 -4.09 -23.10 13.74
N LEU A 206 -2.86 -22.80 14.17
CA LEU A 206 -1.81 -23.80 14.30
C LEU A 206 -2.14 -24.85 15.37
N ALA A 207 -2.74 -24.44 16.49
CA ALA A 207 -3.08 -25.32 17.60
C ALA A 207 -4.36 -26.15 17.37
N ASP A 208 -5.45 -25.53 16.92
CA ASP A 208 -6.76 -26.18 16.70
C ASP A 208 -6.70 -27.22 15.58
N ALA A 209 -5.86 -27.00 14.56
CA ALA A 209 -5.61 -28.01 13.53
C ALA A 209 -4.90 -29.27 14.07
N SER A 210 -4.26 -29.21 15.24
CA SER A 210 -3.70 -30.39 15.91
C SER A 210 -4.77 -31.26 16.59
N LEU A 211 -6.00 -30.74 16.76
CA LEU A 211 -7.11 -31.43 17.42
C LEU A 211 -8.11 -32.09 16.44
N LEU A 212 -8.06 -31.75 15.16
CA LEU A 212 -9.04 -32.19 14.16
C LEU A 212 -8.55 -33.40 13.36
N ASP A 213 -8.46 -34.57 13.98
CA ASP A 213 -8.19 -35.86 13.32
C ASP A 213 -9.41 -36.37 12.49
N VAL A 214 -10.21 -35.47 11.91
CA VAL A 214 -11.50 -35.81 11.30
C VAL A 214 -11.70 -35.11 9.94
N SER A 215 -11.76 -35.95 8.90
CA SER A 215 -12.24 -35.72 7.52
C SER A 215 -11.34 -34.94 6.54
N PRO A 216 -10.98 -35.55 5.39
CA PRO A 216 -10.19 -34.90 4.32
C PRO A 216 -10.90 -33.72 3.64
N ALA A 217 -12.21 -33.54 3.85
CA ALA A 217 -12.98 -32.43 3.29
C ALA A 217 -12.80 -31.10 4.07
N ALA A 218 -12.33 -31.14 5.32
CA ALA A 218 -12.14 -29.95 6.16
C ALA A 218 -10.78 -29.25 5.93
N THR A 219 -9.85 -29.93 5.24
CA THR A 219 -8.45 -29.52 5.05
C THR A 219 -8.23 -28.39 4.03
N ALA A 220 -9.28 -27.96 3.30
CA ALA A 220 -9.17 -26.99 2.20
C ALA A 220 -9.63 -25.57 2.55
N VAL A 221 -10.05 -25.31 3.80
CA VAL A 221 -10.54 -23.97 4.19
C VAL A 221 -9.36 -23.07 4.54
N SER A 222 -8.85 -22.37 3.53
CA SER A 222 -7.94 -21.24 3.73
C SER A 222 -8.62 -20.19 4.61
N THR A 223 -7.97 -19.81 5.72
CA THR A 223 -8.49 -18.74 6.59
C THR A 223 -7.51 -17.58 6.63
N ALA A 224 -8.03 -16.37 6.46
CA ALA A 224 -7.23 -15.16 6.59
C ALA A 224 -6.89 -14.89 8.08
N VAL A 225 -5.61 -14.81 8.38
CA VAL A 225 -5.05 -14.47 9.70
C VAL A 225 -4.50 -13.06 9.75
N GLY A 226 -4.36 -12.40 8.60
CA GLY A 226 -3.95 -11.00 8.50
C GLY A 226 -4.58 -10.33 7.29
N LYS A 227 -4.87 -9.04 7.43
CA LYS A 227 -5.45 -8.23 6.36
C LYS A 227 -4.88 -6.82 6.35
N TRP A 228 -4.51 -6.35 5.17
CA TRP A 228 -3.94 -5.04 4.90
C TRP A 228 -4.43 -4.48 3.55
N TYR A 229 -4.09 -3.22 3.30
CA TYR A 229 -4.15 -2.61 1.98
C TYR A 229 -2.75 -2.21 1.49
N CYS A 230 -2.57 -2.23 0.18
CA CYS A 230 -1.37 -1.76 -0.50
C CYS A 230 -1.78 -0.74 -1.58
N PRO A 231 -1.25 0.49 -1.57
CA PRO A 231 -1.39 1.40 -2.70
C PRO A 231 -1.01 0.70 -4.01
N PHE A 232 -1.77 0.94 -5.08
CA PHE A 232 -1.61 0.22 -6.36
C PHE A 232 -0.17 0.28 -6.89
N TYR A 233 0.51 1.42 -6.72
CA TYR A 233 1.88 1.60 -7.22
C TYR A 233 2.90 0.70 -6.51
N LEU A 234 2.59 0.11 -5.34
CA LEU A 234 3.48 -0.86 -4.70
C LEU A 234 3.51 -2.21 -5.43
N ILE A 235 2.57 -2.44 -6.35
CA ILE A 235 2.44 -3.67 -7.13
C ILE A 235 2.32 -3.26 -8.60
N LYS A 236 3.39 -3.40 -9.38
CA LYS A 236 3.42 -3.07 -10.81
C LYS A 236 2.91 -4.25 -11.62
N GLU A 237 1.75 -4.11 -12.24
CA GLU A 237 1.28 -5.03 -13.27
C GLU A 237 1.99 -4.70 -14.59
N ASP A 238 2.72 -5.66 -15.17
CA ASP A 238 3.46 -5.43 -16.41
C ASP A 238 2.54 -5.05 -17.58
N GLY A 239 3.00 -4.12 -18.41
CA GLY A 239 2.22 -3.59 -19.54
C GLY A 239 1.04 -2.70 -19.16
N VAL A 240 0.81 -2.38 -17.88
CA VAL A 240 -0.28 -1.49 -17.43
C VAL A 240 0.29 -0.16 -16.96
N SER A 241 -0.24 0.95 -17.46
CA SER A 241 0.22 2.28 -17.04
C SER A 241 -0.24 2.62 -15.61
N PRO A 242 0.45 3.52 -14.88
CA PRO A 242 0.03 3.94 -13.53
C PRO A 242 -1.39 4.54 -13.50
N SER A 243 -1.78 5.25 -14.57
CA SER A 243 -3.13 5.80 -14.68
C SER A 243 -4.18 4.69 -14.77
N GLU A 244 -3.95 3.68 -15.61
CA GLU A 244 -4.87 2.54 -15.78
C GLU A 244 -4.97 1.69 -14.52
N GLN A 245 -3.86 1.41 -13.83
CA GLN A 245 -3.92 0.71 -12.53
C GLN A 245 -4.73 1.51 -11.51
N MET A 246 -4.48 2.81 -11.37
CA MET A 246 -5.22 3.66 -10.44
C MET A 246 -6.71 3.79 -10.81
N ASP A 247 -7.05 3.65 -12.10
CA ASP A 247 -8.44 3.58 -12.57
C ASP A 247 -9.14 2.30 -12.10
N ARG A 248 -8.44 1.16 -12.14
CA ARG A 248 -8.95 -0.11 -11.60
C ARG A 248 -9.15 -0.02 -10.08
N ALA A 249 -8.11 0.36 -9.35
CA ALA A 249 -8.19 0.60 -7.91
C ALA A 249 -7.01 1.43 -7.41
N ALA A 250 -7.24 2.31 -6.42
CA ALA A 250 -6.15 3.05 -5.79
C ALA A 250 -5.40 2.21 -4.74
N PHE A 251 -6.05 1.19 -4.20
CA PHE A 251 -5.49 0.25 -3.24
C PHE A 251 -5.85 -1.18 -3.63
N TYR A 252 -4.96 -2.12 -3.36
CA TYR A 252 -5.17 -3.56 -3.44
C TYR A 252 -5.30 -4.13 -2.02
N GLU A 253 -6.10 -5.17 -1.87
CA GLU A 253 -6.23 -5.92 -0.63
C GLU A 253 -5.06 -6.91 -0.51
N GLY A 254 -4.37 -6.90 0.62
CA GLY A 254 -3.38 -7.92 0.98
C GLY A 254 -3.93 -8.78 2.10
N ALA A 255 -3.86 -10.09 1.95
CA ALA A 255 -4.23 -11.04 3.01
C ALA A 255 -3.09 -12.02 3.27
N LEU A 256 -2.92 -12.40 4.54
CA LEU A 256 -2.15 -13.58 4.91
C LEU A 256 -3.14 -14.68 5.25
N GLU A 257 -3.07 -15.76 4.49
CA GLU A 257 -3.93 -16.93 4.60
C GLU A 257 -3.11 -18.10 5.16
N GLN A 258 -3.71 -18.93 6.01
CA GLN A 258 -3.10 -20.18 6.50
C GLN A 258 -3.93 -21.38 6.07
N HIS A 259 -3.24 -22.42 5.59
CA HIS A 259 -3.83 -23.75 5.36
C HIS A 259 -2.78 -24.85 5.50
N TRP A 260 -3.25 -26.09 5.60
CA TRP A 260 -2.41 -27.28 5.58
C TRP A 260 -2.49 -27.92 4.19
N GLU A 261 -1.35 -28.16 3.56
CA GLU A 261 -1.28 -28.80 2.24
C GLU A 261 -0.77 -30.24 2.40
N PRO A 262 -1.48 -31.26 1.90
CA PRO A 262 -0.97 -32.63 1.91
C PRO A 262 0.21 -32.77 0.95
N VAL A 263 1.27 -33.41 1.43
CA VAL A 263 2.42 -33.79 0.61
C VAL A 263 2.17 -35.21 0.11
N HIS A 264 1.97 -35.34 -1.19
CA HIS A 264 1.81 -36.63 -1.83
C HIS A 264 3.16 -37.33 -2.01
N ASP A 265 3.16 -38.66 -1.92
CA ASP A 265 4.33 -39.49 -2.20
C ASP A 265 4.73 -39.33 -3.67
N THR A 266 5.77 -38.53 -3.91
CA THR A 266 6.41 -38.48 -5.22
C THR A 266 7.47 -39.57 -5.28
N HIS A 267 7.24 -40.62 -6.08
CA HIS A 267 8.28 -41.60 -6.38
C HIS A 267 9.40 -40.92 -7.18
N GLY A 268 10.58 -40.76 -6.55
CA GLY A 268 11.81 -40.31 -7.20
C GLY A 268 12.26 -38.90 -6.80
N GLY A 269 12.80 -38.75 -5.58
CA GLY A 269 13.75 -37.68 -5.21
C GLY A 269 13.35 -36.25 -5.58
N SER A 270 12.05 -35.94 -5.60
CA SER A 270 11.57 -34.60 -5.92
C SER A 270 11.85 -33.66 -4.76
N LYS A 271 12.42 -32.49 -5.04
CA LYS A 271 12.63 -31.45 -4.02
C LYS A 271 11.39 -30.61 -3.85
N LEU A 272 11.04 -30.34 -2.59
CA LEU A 272 10.03 -29.34 -2.24
C LEU A 272 10.71 -27.99 -2.01
N TYR A 273 10.25 -26.99 -2.74
CA TYR A 273 10.64 -25.62 -2.53
C TYR A 273 9.80 -25.02 -1.41
N SER A 274 10.47 -24.41 -0.43
CA SER A 274 9.83 -23.68 0.67
C SER A 274 9.09 -22.41 0.22
N ARG A 275 9.22 -22.02 -1.05
CA ARG A 275 8.57 -20.83 -1.63
C ARG A 275 8.01 -21.11 -3.02
N LYS A 276 6.75 -20.70 -3.25
CA LYS A 276 6.12 -20.65 -4.59
C LYS A 276 5.52 -19.27 -4.86
N VAL A 277 5.49 -18.85 -6.13
CA VAL A 277 4.89 -17.58 -6.56
C VAL A 277 3.86 -17.86 -7.63
N LEU A 278 2.67 -17.27 -7.48
CA LEU A 278 1.52 -17.49 -8.38
C LEU A 278 1.01 -16.16 -8.91
N ILE A 279 1.22 -15.88 -10.20
CA ILE A 279 0.64 -14.71 -10.87
C ILE A 279 -0.81 -15.03 -11.26
N GLY A 280 -1.73 -14.10 -11.01
CA GLY A 280 -3.17 -14.31 -11.25
C GLY A 280 -3.80 -15.37 -10.35
N GLY A 281 -3.05 -15.91 -9.38
CA GLY A 281 -3.48 -16.95 -8.46
C GLY A 281 -3.29 -18.40 -8.95
N SER A 282 -2.76 -18.60 -10.17
CA SER A 282 -2.58 -19.95 -10.73
C SER A 282 -1.32 -20.15 -11.55
N LEU A 283 -0.74 -19.09 -12.13
CA LEU A 283 0.44 -19.22 -12.98
C LEU A 283 1.70 -19.20 -12.14
N GLU A 284 2.37 -20.34 -12.05
CA GLU A 284 3.67 -20.41 -11.38
C GLU A 284 4.67 -19.46 -12.04
N ALA A 285 5.32 -18.67 -11.19
CA ALA A 285 6.27 -17.67 -11.58
C ALA A 285 7.58 -17.86 -10.83
N THR A 286 8.67 -17.43 -11.46
CA THR A 286 10.00 -17.40 -10.85
C THR A 286 10.41 -15.96 -10.63
N GLN A 287 11.22 -15.73 -9.60
CA GLN A 287 11.84 -14.43 -9.40
C GLN A 287 12.86 -14.19 -10.51
N GLU A 288 12.80 -13.03 -11.17
CA GLU A 288 13.78 -12.67 -12.19
C GLU A 288 15.13 -12.41 -11.52
N VAL A 289 16.05 -13.37 -11.63
CA VAL A 289 17.45 -13.18 -11.26
C VAL A 289 18.12 -12.41 -12.39
N SER A 290 18.52 -11.15 -12.14
CA SER A 290 19.12 -10.29 -13.15
C SER A 290 20.47 -10.88 -13.63
N SER A 291 20.47 -11.63 -14.73
CA SER A 291 21.67 -12.26 -15.33
C SER A 291 22.48 -11.31 -16.24
N GLY A 292 22.25 -10.01 -16.16
CA GLY A 292 22.97 -8.97 -16.88
C GLY A 292 22.29 -7.64 -16.67
N ALA A 293 23.07 -6.60 -16.37
CA ALA A 293 22.65 -5.23 -16.06
C ALA A 293 21.30 -5.13 -15.33
N PRO A 294 21.29 -4.97 -13.99
CA PRO A 294 20.04 -4.87 -13.26
C PRO A 294 19.16 -3.77 -13.88
N ARG A 295 17.83 -3.89 -13.78
CA ARG A 295 16.99 -2.67 -13.67
C ARG A 295 17.30 -1.99 -12.32
N HIS A 296 18.58 -1.73 -12.06
CA HIS A 296 19.12 -1.21 -10.81
C HIS A 296 18.50 0.16 -10.65
N GLY A 297 17.67 0.32 -9.62
CA GLY A 297 17.07 1.60 -9.27
C GLY A 297 15.58 1.72 -9.48
N ASP A 298 14.81 0.66 -9.82
CA ASP A 298 13.35 0.81 -9.86
C ASP A 298 12.65 0.60 -8.49
N GLY A 299 13.31 -0.08 -7.54
CA GLY A 299 12.78 -0.36 -6.21
C GLY A 299 11.82 -1.57 -6.11
N TYR A 300 11.76 -2.44 -7.12
CA TYR A 300 10.85 -3.59 -7.20
C TYR A 300 11.60 -4.92 -7.41
N VAL A 301 11.00 -5.99 -6.88
CA VAL A 301 11.35 -7.37 -7.17
C VAL A 301 10.38 -7.89 -8.22
N TRP A 302 10.89 -8.33 -9.35
CA TRP A 302 10.07 -8.80 -10.48
C TRP A 302 9.94 -10.33 -10.47
N PHE A 303 8.71 -10.79 -10.76
CA PHE A 303 8.38 -12.20 -10.92
C PHE A 303 7.77 -12.40 -12.30
N ARG A 304 8.17 -13.46 -13.00
CA ARG A 304 7.69 -13.78 -14.34
C ARG A 304 7.24 -15.23 -14.44
N ALA A 305 6.04 -15.41 -14.99
CA ALA A 305 5.51 -16.71 -15.36
C ALA A 305 6.05 -17.15 -16.73
N ALA A 306 6.10 -18.46 -16.97
CA ALA A 306 6.53 -19.01 -18.26
C ALA A 306 5.69 -18.51 -19.46
N ALA A 307 4.40 -18.19 -19.21
CA ALA A 307 3.49 -17.61 -20.19
C ALA A 307 3.78 -16.13 -20.51
N GLY A 308 4.80 -15.52 -19.89
CA GLY A 308 5.29 -14.18 -20.19
C GLY A 308 4.72 -13.07 -19.30
N GLN A 309 3.65 -13.33 -18.55
CA GLN A 309 3.15 -12.35 -17.57
C GLN A 309 4.19 -12.07 -16.50
N SER A 310 4.35 -10.80 -16.13
CA SER A 310 5.22 -10.39 -15.04
C SER A 310 4.54 -9.42 -14.08
N VAL A 311 5.01 -9.43 -12.84
CA VAL A 311 4.53 -8.54 -11.77
C VAL A 311 5.73 -8.05 -10.96
N GLY A 312 5.80 -6.76 -10.73
CA GLY A 312 6.78 -6.13 -9.85
C GLY A 312 6.18 -5.90 -8.47
N VAL A 313 6.82 -6.39 -7.42
CA VAL A 313 6.44 -6.10 -6.03
C VAL A 313 7.47 -5.16 -5.42
N CYS A 314 7.04 -4.04 -4.87
CA CYS A 314 7.93 -3.08 -4.24
C CYS A 314 8.79 -3.78 -3.17
N ALA A 315 10.09 -3.52 -3.17
CA ALA A 315 11.05 -4.21 -2.31
C ALA A 315 10.67 -4.13 -0.82
N SER A 316 10.13 -2.98 -0.39
CA SER A 316 9.66 -2.80 0.99
C SER A 316 8.48 -3.71 1.36
N VAL A 317 7.58 -4.00 0.41
CA VAL A 317 6.46 -4.94 0.59
C VAL A 317 6.99 -6.38 0.58
N TRP A 318 7.91 -6.70 -0.32
CA TRP A 318 8.52 -8.03 -0.37
C TRP A 318 9.30 -8.36 0.91
N GLU A 319 10.12 -7.43 1.39
CA GLU A 319 10.84 -7.55 2.65
C GLU A 319 9.90 -7.67 3.85
N ARG A 320 8.79 -6.93 3.85
CA ARG A 320 7.74 -7.05 4.88
C ARG A 320 7.17 -8.46 4.96
N MET A 321 6.80 -9.04 3.82
CA MET A 321 6.26 -10.40 3.74
C MET A 321 7.26 -11.42 4.27
N ARG A 322 8.51 -11.38 3.76
CA ARG A 322 9.57 -12.28 4.24
C ARG A 322 9.85 -12.13 5.73
N TRP A 323 9.90 -10.90 6.24
CA TRP A 323 10.12 -10.66 7.66
C TRP A 323 9.02 -11.25 8.54
N GLU A 324 7.74 -11.20 8.13
CA GLU A 324 6.67 -11.90 8.86
C GLU A 324 6.88 -13.40 8.93
N GLU A 325 7.27 -14.00 7.81
CA GLU A 325 7.41 -15.46 7.72
C GLU A 325 8.64 -15.96 8.47
N TYR A 326 9.77 -15.26 8.37
CA TYR A 326 10.95 -15.56 9.18
C TYR A 326 10.63 -15.43 10.68
N ARG A 327 9.90 -14.40 11.08
CA ARG A 327 9.42 -14.25 12.47
C ARG A 327 8.47 -15.39 12.87
N GLY A 328 7.71 -15.90 11.91
CA GLY A 328 6.85 -17.08 12.06
C GLY A 328 7.61 -18.42 12.09
N GLY A 329 8.93 -18.43 11.88
CA GLY A 329 9.76 -19.64 11.86
C GLY A 329 9.88 -20.33 10.49
N TRP A 330 9.50 -19.64 9.41
CA TRP A 330 9.78 -20.09 8.05
C TRP A 330 11.29 -20.04 7.77
N VAL A 331 11.79 -20.99 6.97
CA VAL A 331 13.19 -21.06 6.54
C VAL A 331 13.23 -21.23 5.03
N ASP A 332 14.05 -20.42 4.34
CA ASP A 332 14.23 -20.46 2.88
C ASP A 332 15.16 -21.63 2.50
N GLU A 333 14.63 -22.85 2.62
CA GLU A 333 15.34 -24.10 2.38
C GLU A 333 14.62 -24.97 1.32
N GLU A 334 15.37 -25.94 0.80
CA GLU A 334 14.84 -27.03 -0.01
C GLU A 334 14.92 -28.31 0.81
N GLU A 335 13.85 -29.11 0.83
CA GLU A 335 13.85 -30.41 1.47
C GLU A 335 13.41 -31.51 0.52
N GLU A 336 13.98 -32.70 0.69
CA GLU A 336 13.57 -33.90 -0.05
C GLU A 336 12.11 -34.23 0.31
N ALA A 337 11.24 -34.34 -0.71
CA ALA A 337 9.81 -34.60 -0.51
C ALA A 337 9.57 -35.87 0.32
N GLU A 338 10.44 -36.87 0.19
CA GLU A 338 10.38 -38.15 0.90
C GLU A 338 10.37 -37.99 2.43
N LYS A 339 10.99 -36.94 2.99
CA LYS A 339 11.01 -36.73 4.45
C LYS A 339 9.67 -36.30 5.03
N VAL A 340 8.82 -35.71 4.19
CA VAL A 340 7.50 -35.17 4.55
C VAL A 340 6.37 -35.84 3.77
N ALA A 341 6.68 -36.86 2.98
CA ALA A 341 5.74 -37.66 2.23
C ALA A 341 4.70 -38.31 3.16
N GLY A 342 3.43 -38.30 2.75
CA GLY A 342 2.31 -38.79 3.57
C GLY A 342 1.92 -37.87 4.74
N ARG A 343 2.55 -36.70 4.89
CA ARG A 343 2.22 -35.69 5.90
C ARG A 343 1.59 -34.46 5.24
N SER A 344 1.02 -33.57 6.04
CA SER A 344 0.64 -32.23 5.61
C SER A 344 1.64 -31.21 6.14
N VAL A 345 1.99 -30.22 5.31
CA VAL A 345 2.86 -29.10 5.68
C VAL A 345 2.01 -27.84 5.86
N LEU A 346 2.41 -26.97 6.79
CA LEU A 346 1.79 -25.65 6.90
C LEU A 346 2.22 -24.79 5.71
N VAL A 347 1.24 -24.17 5.06
CA VAL A 347 1.47 -23.15 4.04
C VAL A 347 0.85 -21.85 4.50
N GLU A 348 1.67 -20.80 4.53
CA GLU A 348 1.24 -19.43 4.75
C GLU A 348 1.30 -18.68 3.42
N ARG A 349 0.13 -18.26 2.94
CA ARG A 349 -0.03 -17.65 1.62
C ARG A 349 -0.31 -16.16 1.77
N PHE A 350 0.59 -15.33 1.29
CA PHE A 350 0.28 -13.92 1.03
C PHE A 350 -0.46 -13.79 -0.29
N VAL A 351 -1.67 -13.24 -0.30
CA VAL A 351 -2.43 -12.96 -1.52
C VAL A 351 -2.64 -11.47 -1.67
N VAL A 352 -2.31 -10.92 -2.83
CA VAL A 352 -2.64 -9.55 -3.22
C VAL A 352 -3.78 -9.59 -4.23
N LYS A 353 -4.91 -8.99 -3.86
CA LYS A 353 -6.16 -8.97 -4.63
C LYS A 353 -6.49 -7.54 -5.05
N ARG A 354 -6.98 -7.36 -6.28
CA ARG A 354 -7.62 -6.11 -6.69
C ARG A 354 -8.94 -5.96 -5.92
N MET A 355 -9.54 -4.77 -5.98
CA MET A 355 -10.80 -4.48 -5.26
C MET A 355 -12.00 -5.27 -5.80
N ASP A 356 -11.93 -5.78 -7.04
CA ASP A 356 -12.90 -6.71 -7.61
C ASP A 356 -12.69 -8.18 -7.15
N ARG A 357 -11.77 -8.40 -6.20
CA ARG A 357 -11.36 -9.69 -5.63
C ARG A 357 -10.55 -10.60 -6.57
N THR A 358 -10.19 -10.14 -7.76
CA THR A 358 -9.26 -10.89 -8.62
C THR A 358 -7.85 -10.88 -8.03
N VAL A 359 -7.16 -12.02 -8.09
CA VAL A 359 -5.79 -12.14 -7.61
C VAL A 359 -4.83 -11.48 -8.61
N VAL A 360 -3.91 -10.66 -8.10
CA VAL A 360 -2.78 -10.12 -8.88
C VAL A 360 -1.60 -11.08 -8.77
N VAL A 361 -1.20 -11.37 -7.53
CA VAL A 361 -0.09 -12.26 -7.20
C VAL A 361 -0.33 -12.91 -5.84
N ALA A 362 0.12 -14.14 -5.68
CA ALA A 362 0.22 -14.82 -4.39
C ALA A 362 1.62 -15.40 -4.17
N PHE A 363 2.02 -15.48 -2.91
CA PHE A 363 3.29 -16.02 -2.45
C PHE A 363 3.03 -17.06 -1.38
N ASP A 364 3.42 -18.29 -1.66
CA ASP A 364 3.28 -19.41 -0.72
C ASP A 364 4.59 -19.63 -0.01
N PHE A 365 4.55 -19.56 1.31
CA PHE A 365 5.65 -19.87 2.21
C PHE A 365 5.33 -21.21 2.87
N VAL A 366 6.01 -22.26 2.41
CA VAL A 366 5.83 -23.63 2.89
C VAL A 366 6.78 -23.86 4.07
N HIS A 367 6.21 -24.10 5.25
CA HIS A 367 6.97 -24.35 6.48
C HIS A 367 7.29 -25.84 6.58
N LEU A 368 8.39 -26.26 5.94
CA LEU A 368 8.82 -27.67 5.89
C LEU A 368 9.14 -28.24 7.29
N ASN A 369 9.50 -27.37 8.24
CA ASN A 369 9.70 -27.69 9.65
C ASN A 369 8.39 -27.84 10.47
N LYS A 370 7.23 -27.50 9.90
CA LYS A 370 5.92 -27.59 10.56
C LYS A 370 5.04 -28.59 9.81
N VAL A 371 5.10 -29.83 10.27
CA VAL A 371 4.43 -30.98 9.64
C VAL A 371 3.35 -31.56 10.54
N ARG A 372 2.33 -32.15 9.91
CA ARG A 372 1.22 -32.86 10.56
C ARG A 372 1.03 -34.24 9.92
N GLY A 373 0.78 -35.25 10.74
CA GLY A 373 0.50 -36.62 10.27
C GLY A 373 1.27 -37.65 11.09
N LYS A 374 0.78 -38.90 11.14
CA LYS A 374 1.49 -39.97 11.84
C LYS A 374 2.78 -40.29 11.10
N GLN A 375 3.87 -40.39 11.86
CA GLN A 375 5.07 -41.08 11.39
C GLN A 375 4.65 -42.54 11.18
N ALA A 376 4.74 -43.01 9.94
CA ALA A 376 4.43 -44.40 9.61
C ALA A 376 5.41 -45.35 10.32
#